data_AF-A0AAW2RR57-F1
#
_entry.id   AF-A0AAW2RR57-F1
#
_cell.length_a   1.000
_cell.length_b   1.000
_cell.length_c   1.000
_cell.angle_alpha   90.00
_cell.angle_beta   90.00
_cell.angle_gamma   90.00
#
_symmetry.space_group_name_H-M   'P 1'
#
loop_
_entity.id
_entity.type
_entity.pdbx_description
1 polymer ?
#
loop_
_entity_poly.entity_id
_entity_poly.type
_entity_poly.pdbx_seq_one_letter_code
_entity_poly.pdbx_strand_id
1 'polypeptide(L)'
;MKSFAFSSGMKFDLELLDAVLYTFVRGGFFVRANEVVEMMEKGNMFIDKYKYRALFLKYHKTLYKGKAPKFQTESQLKKREAALAFKKWVGL
;
A
#
# COMPACT_ATOMS: atom_id res chain seq x y z
N MET A 1 3.27 18.93 -2.76
CA MET A 1 3.58 17.61 -2.16
C MET A 1 3.66 17.81 -0.65
N LYS A 2 2.90 17.09 0.17
CA LYS A 2 3.06 17.17 1.64
C LYS A 2 4.35 16.43 2.00
N SER A 3 5.38 17.17 2.42
CA SER A 3 6.60 16.58 2.94
C SER A 3 6.29 15.86 4.25
N PHE A 4 6.76 14.63 4.39
CA PHE A 4 6.94 14.06 5.72
C PHE A 4 8.04 14.88 6.37
N ALA A 5 7.72 15.58 7.47
CA ALA A 5 8.71 16.26 8.28
C ALA A 5 9.66 15.19 8.82
N PHE A 6 10.80 14.99 8.14
CA PHE A 6 11.85 14.10 8.59
C PHE A 6 12.60 14.85 9.70
N SER A 7 12.12 14.68 10.94
CA SER A 7 12.89 15.03 12.12
C SER A 7 14.16 14.17 12.11
N SER A 8 15.31 14.81 11.97
CA SER A 8 16.61 14.14 11.87
C SER A 8 16.86 13.24 13.09
N GLY A 9 16.83 11.91 12.90
CA GLY A 9 17.40 10.96 13.88
C GLY A 9 16.76 9.58 13.97
N MET A 10 15.48 9.40 13.61
CA MET A 10 14.82 8.10 13.82
C MET A 10 14.95 7.20 12.58
N LYS A 11 15.70 6.10 12.72
CA LYS A 11 15.67 5.00 11.75
C LYS A 11 14.42 4.17 12.01
N PHE A 12 13.58 4.00 10.99
CA PHE A 12 12.48 3.06 11.07
C PHE A 12 13.05 1.63 11.01
N ASP A 13 12.67 0.79 11.95
CA ASP A 13 12.97 -0.63 11.89
C ASP A 13 11.95 -1.37 11.01
N LEU A 14 12.30 -2.63 10.70
CA LEU A 14 11.50 -3.51 9.88
C LEU A 14 10.11 -3.78 10.48
N GLU A 15 10.04 -3.99 11.79
CA GLU A 15 8.82 -4.38 12.49
C GLU A 15 7.79 -3.26 12.49
N LEU A 16 8.25 -2.02 12.71
CA LEU A 16 7.43 -0.83 12.67
C LEU A 16 6.85 -0.59 11.28
N LEU A 17 7.68 -0.65 10.22
CA LEU A 17 7.19 -0.46 8.85
C LEU A 17 6.26 -1.60 8.42
N ASP A 18 6.54 -2.83 8.83
CA ASP A 18 5.65 -3.97 8.58
C ASP A 18 4.30 -3.82 9.32
N ALA A 19 4.29 -3.35 10.56
CA ALA A 19 3.05 -3.09 11.30
C ALA A 19 2.21 -1.97 10.66
N VAL A 20 2.88 -0.90 10.20
CA VAL A 20 2.23 0.22 9.49
C VAL A 20 1.66 -0.25 8.14
N LEU A 21 2.45 -1.01 7.37
CA LEU A 21 2.01 -1.56 6.09
C LEU A 21 0.82 -2.50 6.28
N TYR A 22 0.86 -3.40 7.27
CA TYR A 22 -0.27 -4.25 7.65
C TYR A 22 -1.54 -3.45 7.91
N THR A 23 -1.42 -2.38 8.69
CA THR A 23 -2.56 -1.53 9.05
C THR A 23 -3.16 -0.85 7.81
N PHE A 24 -2.32 -0.31 6.92
CA PHE A 24 -2.79 0.32 5.69
C PHE A 24 -3.44 -0.66 4.72
N VAL A 25 -2.85 -1.84 4.52
CA VAL A 25 -3.41 -2.86 3.62
C VAL A 25 -4.72 -3.39 4.18
N ARG A 26 -4.80 -3.67 5.49
CA ARG A 26 -6.05 -4.08 6.13
C ARG A 26 -7.15 -3.02 5.98
N GLY A 27 -6.80 -1.73 6.15
CA GLY A 27 -7.74 -0.61 5.99
C GLY A 27 -8.05 -0.19 4.55
N GLY A 28 -7.37 -0.76 3.55
CA GLY A 28 -7.55 -0.37 2.15
C GLY A 28 -6.93 1.00 1.79
N PHE A 29 -5.99 1.50 2.60
CA PHE A 29 -5.28 2.76 2.37
C PHE A 29 -4.10 2.58 1.41
N PHE A 30 -4.39 2.12 0.18
CA PHE A 30 -3.35 1.66 -0.76
C PHE A 30 -2.37 2.74 -1.23
N VAL A 31 -2.79 4.02 -1.25
CA VAL A 31 -1.85 5.13 -1.51
C VAL A 31 -0.72 5.13 -0.49
N ARG A 32 -1.07 5.04 0.81
CA ARG A 32 -0.11 5.01 1.91
C ARG A 32 0.66 3.69 1.97
N ALA A 33 -0.01 2.57 1.68
CA ALA A 33 0.65 1.28 1.61
C ALA A 33 1.78 1.25 0.58
N ASN A 34 1.55 1.81 -0.62
CA ASN A 34 2.56 1.88 -1.66
C ASN A 34 3.76 2.76 -1.26
N GLU A 35 3.53 3.87 -0.57
CA GLU A 35 4.64 4.72 -0.07
C GLU A 35 5.50 3.98 0.97
N VAL A 36 4.89 3.16 1.84
CA VAL A 36 5.64 2.33 2.80
C VAL A 36 6.42 1.23 2.08
N VAL A 37 5.83 0.57 1.10
CA VAL A 37 6.53 -0.41 0.25
C VAL A 37 7.74 0.23 -0.41
N GLU A 38 7.58 1.40 -1.04
CA GLU A 38 8.69 2.12 -1.69
C GLU A 38 9.79 2.49 -0.69
N MET A 39 9.44 2.91 0.53
CA MET A 39 10.40 3.21 1.59
C MET A 39 11.19 1.96 2.02
N MET A 40 10.50 0.84 2.24
CA MET A 40 11.12 -0.44 2.63
C MET A 40 12.02 -0.99 1.52
N GLU A 41 11.57 -0.92 0.25
CA GLU A 41 12.36 -1.36 -0.91
C GLU A 41 13.61 -0.49 -1.11
N LYS A 42 13.51 0.84 -0.99
CA LYS A 42 14.67 1.76 -1.01
C LYS A 42 15.65 1.51 0.13
N GLY A 43 15.13 1.11 1.30
CA GLY A 43 15.92 0.72 2.47
C GLY A 43 16.51 -0.69 2.37
N ASN A 44 16.31 -1.41 1.26
CA ASN A 44 16.69 -2.82 1.08
C ASN A 44 16.19 -3.73 2.22
N MET A 45 15.00 -3.43 2.75
CA MET A 45 14.37 -4.20 3.82
C MET A 45 13.60 -5.39 3.24
N PHE A 46 13.55 -6.49 4.00
CA PHE A 46 12.71 -7.62 3.63
C PHE A 46 11.22 -7.24 3.75
N ILE A 47 10.42 -7.61 2.76
CA ILE A 47 8.97 -7.47 2.81
C ILE A 47 8.34 -8.82 2.47
N ASP A 48 7.56 -9.37 3.40
CA ASP A 48 6.84 -10.63 3.15
C ASP A 48 5.67 -10.41 2.19
N LYS A 49 5.96 -10.47 0.89
CA LYS A 49 4.94 -10.32 -0.17
C LYS A 49 3.84 -11.38 -0.07
N TYR A 50 4.14 -12.57 0.45
CA TYR A 50 3.14 -13.63 0.58
C TYR A 50 2.11 -13.30 1.66
N LYS A 51 2.56 -12.79 2.82
CA LYS A 51 1.68 -12.23 3.87
C LYS A 51 0.76 -11.16 3.31
N TYR A 52 1.29 -10.21 2.54
CA TYR A 52 0.48 -9.12 1.97
C TYR A 52 -0.46 -9.57 0.85
N ARG A 53 -0.07 -10.58 0.07
CA ARG A 53 -0.96 -11.26 -0.88
C ARG A 53 -2.15 -11.89 -0.18
N ALA A 54 -1.90 -12.66 0.87
CA ALA A 54 -2.95 -13.29 1.68
C ALA A 54 -3.85 -12.24 2.35
N LEU A 55 -3.26 -11.17 2.87
CA LEU A 55 -3.99 -10.06 3.50
C LEU A 55 -4.90 -9.32 2.50
N PHE A 56 -4.39 -9.04 1.29
CA PHE A 56 -5.18 -8.45 0.22
C PHE A 56 -6.35 -9.35 -0.17
N LEU A 57 -6.12 -10.65 -0.36
CA LEU A 57 -7.18 -11.61 -0.66
C LEU A 57 -8.20 -11.76 0.48
N LYS A 58 -7.79 -11.56 1.74
CA LYS A 58 -8.69 -11.64 2.89
C LYS A 58 -9.67 -10.46 2.95
N TYR A 59 -9.18 -9.23 2.78
CA TYR A 59 -9.99 -8.01 2.98
C TYR A 59 -10.53 -7.40 1.69
N HIS A 60 -9.85 -7.60 0.56
CA HIS A 60 -10.08 -6.86 -0.68
C HIS A 60 -10.27 -7.78 -1.90
N LYS A 61 -10.69 -9.03 -1.69
CA LYS A 61 -10.86 -10.05 -2.75
C LYS A 61 -11.70 -9.59 -3.94
N THR A 62 -12.72 -8.78 -3.68
CA THR A 62 -13.69 -8.30 -4.68
C THR A 62 -13.35 -6.92 -5.21
N LEU A 63 -12.33 -6.27 -4.63
CA LEU A 63 -11.94 -4.92 -4.96
C LEU A 63 -11.50 -4.85 -6.43
N TYR A 64 -12.17 -3.98 -7.19
CA TYR A 64 -11.90 -3.70 -8.60
C TYR A 64 -11.95 -4.93 -9.53
N LYS A 65 -12.76 -5.94 -9.19
CA LYS A 65 -13.19 -6.95 -10.17
C LYS A 65 -14.23 -6.35 -11.11
N GLY A 66 -13.91 -6.26 -12.41
CA GLY A 66 -14.83 -5.80 -13.45
C GLY A 66 -14.53 -4.42 -14.02
N LYS A 67 -15.48 -3.89 -14.81
CA LYS A 67 -15.32 -2.62 -15.54
C LYS A 67 -15.09 -1.45 -14.58
N ALA A 68 -14.27 -0.50 -15.01
CA ALA A 68 -14.06 0.72 -14.23
C ALA A 68 -15.36 1.52 -14.12
N PRO A 69 -15.82 1.86 -12.89
CA PRO A 69 -16.92 2.80 -12.75
C PRO A 69 -16.51 4.15 -13.33
N LYS A 70 -17.47 4.93 -13.81
CA LYS A 70 -17.24 6.32 -14.20
C LYS A 70 -16.85 7.09 -12.93
N PHE A 71 -15.55 7.36 -12.74
CA PHE A 71 -15.08 8.12 -11.59
C PHE A 71 -15.57 9.56 -11.69
N GLN A 72 -16.07 10.09 -10.59
CA GLN A 72 -16.58 11.46 -10.54
C GLN A 72 -15.47 12.45 -10.18
N THR A 73 -14.39 11.98 -9.54
CA THR A 73 -13.28 12.84 -9.12
C THR A 73 -11.92 12.18 -9.34
N GLU A 74 -10.90 13.00 -9.57
CA GLU A 74 -9.50 12.56 -9.72
C GLU A 74 -9.01 11.80 -8.48
N SER A 75 -9.50 12.16 -7.29
CA SER A 75 -9.14 11.48 -6.04
C SER A 75 -9.68 10.05 -5.95
N GLN A 76 -10.85 9.77 -6.54
CA GLN A 76 -11.40 8.41 -6.63
C GLN A 76 -10.58 7.56 -7.62
N LEU A 77 -10.17 8.14 -8.74
CA LEU A 77 -9.32 7.48 -9.73
C LEU A 77 -7.97 7.10 -9.11
N LYS A 78 -7.28 8.05 -8.45
CA LYS A 78 -6.00 7.82 -7.76
C LYS A 78 -6.07 6.71 -6.73
N LYS A 79 -7.16 6.65 -5.94
CA LYS A 79 -7.35 5.57 -4.95
C LYS A 79 -7.45 4.20 -5.60
N ARG A 80 -8.18 4.11 -6.72
CA ARG A 80 -8.27 2.86 -7.49
C ARG A 80 -6.93 2.46 -8.08
N GLU A 81 -6.24 3.39 -8.72
CA GLU A 81 -4.94 3.13 -9.35
C GLU A 81 -3.93 2.64 -8.31
N ALA A 82 -3.89 3.28 -7.14
CA ALA A 82 -3.04 2.84 -6.03
C ALA A 82 -3.35 1.41 -5.57
N ALA A 83 -4.63 1.06 -5.47
CA ALA A 83 -5.05 -0.29 -5.10
C ALA A 83 -4.70 -1.33 -6.18
N LEU A 84 -4.86 -0.99 -7.46
CA LEU A 84 -4.46 -1.85 -8.58
C LEU A 84 -2.94 -2.04 -8.63
N ALA A 85 -2.17 -0.97 -8.37
CA ALA A 85 -0.72 -1.03 -8.26
C ALA A 85 -0.28 -1.97 -7.13
N PHE A 86 -0.88 -1.83 -5.94
CA PHE A 86 -0.59 -2.72 -4.81
C PHE A 86 -0.97 -4.17 -5.12
N LYS A 87 -2.14 -4.39 -5.73
CA LYS A 87 -2.60 -5.72 -6.15
C LYS A 87 -1.60 -6.38 -7.10
N LYS A 88 -1.09 -5.65 -8.09
CA LYS A 88 -0.06 -6.13 -9.02
C LYS A 88 1.25 -6.43 -8.27
N TRP A 89 1.65 -5.58 -7.32
CA TRP A 89 2.87 -5.75 -6.54
C TRP A 89 2.85 -7.03 -5.67
N VAL A 90 1.68 -7.41 -5.13
CA VAL A 90 1.50 -8.71 -4.43
C VAL A 90 1.26 -9.90 -5.37
N GLY A 91 1.30 -9.71 -6.69
CA GLY A 91 1.19 -10.77 -7.69
C GLY A 91 -0.24 -11.29 -7.91
N LEU A 92 -1.26 -10.42 -7.88
CA LEU A 92 -2.69 -10.76 -8.06
C LEU A 92 -3.36 -10.04 -9.24
#